data_AF-A0A8J4AT78-F1
#
_entry.id   AF-A0A8J4AT78-F1
#
_cell.length_a   1.000
_cell.length_b   1.000
_cell.length_c   1.000
_cell.angle_alpha   90.00
_cell.angle_beta   90.00
_cell.angle_gamma   90.00
#
_symmetry.space_group_name_H-M   'P 1'
#
loop_
_entity.id
_entity.type
_entity.pdbx_description
1 polymer ?
#
loop_
_entity_poly.entity_id
_entity_poly.type
_entity_poly.pdbx_seq_one_letter_code
_entity_poly.pdbx_strand_id
1 'polypeptide(L)'
;MRNHHKTRSSKCCGRAPGVSTAILGCALTLATRTLILAILTAFFNSSSSQNFQPIDASFSPIGPPPQKFQSNPAVETVSRMFPVGQRAPPTNAWWTSWVQMSGTDDSTPAIDMQPYLVKVLSSGLRVAAPHDMTWDSECAASKCVKNAYNRNVTITTSTGLTVVEVESFDELSVTFRWRRSATASVAMRATLLQGSPYITVQFLSAAPVFQTFLDSWSGILPSSIARDAMNKFKLPCASGLTWLIYSTSAQSLSLSAGAGFTATGPSFSGRWRVAMLLSRFAIPYGWTRQSMDASSATFMSQLDKYANVYATGGQVQVGVETGVARPRAMMRYQFTTATMWGPAATQLLMWVPSRRKREAESHASGCLGLGLGLGLGLGLGLGLGL
;
A
#
# COMPACT_ATOMS: atom_id res chain seq x y z
N MET A 1 -37.90 32.97 56.14
CA MET A 1 -39.28 32.62 55.77
C MET A 1 -39.21 31.52 54.72
N ARG A 2 -39.20 30.24 55.12
CA ARG A 2 -40.37 29.34 55.27
C ARG A 2 -41.17 29.12 53.98
N ASN A 3 -41.26 27.84 53.62
CA ASN A 3 -42.45 27.14 53.10
C ASN A 3 -42.78 27.35 51.61
N HIS A 4 -43.37 26.42 50.86
CA HIS A 4 -43.64 24.97 50.90
C HIS A 4 -44.48 24.72 49.62
N HIS A 5 -44.41 23.51 49.05
CA HIS A 5 -45.48 22.86 48.26
C HIS A 5 -45.85 23.50 46.89
N LYS A 6 -46.34 22.76 45.87
CA LYS A 6 -47.28 21.63 45.87
C LYS A 6 -47.29 20.96 44.48
N THR A 7 -47.55 19.66 44.47
CA THR A 7 -47.86 18.76 43.34
C THR A 7 -49.27 18.96 42.78
N ARG A 8 -49.47 18.66 41.47
CA ARG A 8 -50.70 18.18 40.77
C ARG A 8 -50.27 17.79 39.35
N SER A 9 -50.29 16.53 38.89
CA SER A 9 -51.40 15.62 38.58
C SER A 9 -52.44 16.18 37.61
N SER A 10 -52.34 15.77 36.34
CA SER A 10 -53.48 15.63 35.44
C SER A 10 -53.24 14.48 34.46
N LYS A 11 -54.11 13.46 34.58
CA LYS A 11 -54.31 12.36 33.65
C LYS A 11 -54.70 12.90 32.27
N CYS A 12 -54.10 12.34 31.21
CA CYS A 12 -54.73 12.26 29.90
C CYS A 12 -54.69 10.80 29.43
N CYS A 13 -55.86 10.16 29.44
CA CYS A 13 -56.14 9.00 28.63
C CYS A 13 -56.17 9.43 27.16
N GLY A 14 -55.34 8.81 26.32
CA GLY A 14 -55.34 8.98 24.87
C GLY A 14 -55.07 7.63 24.22
N ARG A 15 -56.09 7.13 23.53
CA ARG A 15 -56.22 5.82 22.88
C ARG A 15 -55.18 5.65 21.76
N ALA A 16 -54.69 4.43 21.60
CA ALA A 16 -53.81 3.99 20.51
C ALA A 16 -54.39 4.26 19.10
N PRO A 17 -53.51 4.39 18.10
CA PRO A 17 -53.59 3.41 17.01
C PRO A 17 -52.22 2.90 16.54
N GLY A 18 -52.19 1.62 16.13
CA GLY A 18 -51.45 1.20 14.93
C GLY A 18 -49.96 0.93 15.06
N VAL A 19 -49.57 -0.07 15.86
CA VAL A 19 -48.32 -0.80 15.64
C VAL A 19 -48.54 -1.78 14.50
N SER A 20 -48.15 -1.42 13.26
CA SER A 20 -47.78 -2.37 12.19
C SER A 20 -47.49 -1.66 10.86
N THR A 21 -46.34 -0.97 10.74
CA THR A 21 -45.75 -0.67 9.41
C THR A 21 -44.29 -0.21 9.41
N ALA A 22 -43.52 -0.39 10.50
CA ALA A 22 -42.11 0.09 10.55
C ALA A 22 -41.04 -1.02 10.51
N ILE A 23 -41.43 -2.30 10.57
CA ILE A 23 -40.46 -3.42 10.65
C ILE A 23 -40.15 -4.01 9.27
N LEU A 24 -41.05 -3.91 8.28
CA LEU A 24 -40.81 -4.43 6.93
C LEU A 24 -39.78 -3.61 6.12
N GLY A 25 -39.71 -2.29 6.34
CA GLY A 25 -38.81 -1.40 5.58
C GLY A 25 -37.32 -1.59 5.93
N CYS A 26 -37.02 -1.93 7.19
CA CYS A 26 -35.64 -2.11 7.68
C CYS A 26 -35.08 -3.50 7.32
N ALA A 27 -35.93 -4.54 7.28
CA ALA A 27 -35.53 -5.88 6.85
C ALA A 27 -35.25 -5.93 5.33
N LEU A 28 -36.01 -5.19 4.52
CA LEU A 28 -35.85 -5.21 3.06
C LEU A 28 -34.54 -4.54 2.61
N THR A 29 -34.11 -3.45 3.28
CA THR A 29 -32.82 -2.77 2.99
C THR A 29 -31.60 -3.55 3.46
N LEU A 30 -31.72 -4.30 4.56
CA LEU A 30 -30.65 -5.16 5.06
C LEU A 30 -30.47 -6.40 4.17
N ALA A 31 -31.57 -6.98 3.67
CA ALA A 31 -31.53 -8.12 2.74
C ALA A 31 -30.96 -7.72 1.37
N THR A 32 -31.29 -6.54 0.82
CA THR A 32 -30.70 -6.08 -0.46
C THR A 32 -29.21 -5.78 -0.33
N ARG A 33 -28.76 -5.16 0.78
CA ARG A 33 -27.32 -4.93 1.01
C ARG A 33 -26.53 -6.23 1.15
N THR A 34 -27.11 -7.23 1.80
CA THR A 34 -26.46 -8.55 1.99
C THR A 34 -26.42 -9.35 0.68
N LEU A 35 -27.47 -9.27 -0.13
CA LEU A 35 -27.52 -9.90 -1.45
C LEU A 35 -26.56 -9.25 -2.45
N ILE A 36 -26.46 -7.91 -2.47
CA ILE A 36 -25.48 -7.18 -3.30
C ILE A 36 -24.04 -7.53 -2.87
N LEU A 37 -23.78 -7.66 -1.57
CA LEU A 37 -22.46 -8.05 -1.07
C LEU A 37 -22.11 -9.51 -1.40
N ALA A 38 -23.08 -10.42 -1.34
CA ALA A 38 -22.91 -11.83 -1.69
C ALA A 38 -22.71 -12.06 -3.20
N ILE A 39 -23.42 -11.29 -4.04
CA ILE A 39 -23.24 -11.31 -5.50
C ILE A 39 -21.86 -10.74 -5.85
N LEU A 40 -21.42 -9.64 -5.20
CA LEU A 40 -20.05 -9.13 -5.36
C LEU A 40 -18.99 -10.15 -4.93
N THR A 41 -19.17 -10.91 -3.84
CA THR A 41 -18.17 -11.91 -3.43
C THR A 41 -18.13 -13.16 -4.31
N ALA A 42 -19.24 -13.55 -4.95
CA ALA A 42 -19.28 -14.71 -5.82
C ALA A 42 -18.57 -14.51 -7.18
N PHE A 43 -18.45 -13.26 -7.66
CA PHE A 43 -17.78 -12.96 -8.95
C PHE A 43 -16.24 -12.94 -8.90
N PHE A 44 -15.61 -13.10 -7.72
CA PHE A 44 -14.15 -12.99 -7.58
C PHE A 44 -13.36 -14.31 -7.59
N ASN A 45 -14.02 -15.47 -7.71
CA ASN A 45 -13.34 -16.77 -7.57
C ASN A 45 -13.22 -17.61 -8.86
N SER A 46 -13.57 -17.09 -10.02
CA SER A 46 -13.32 -17.77 -11.30
C SER A 46 -12.10 -17.16 -12.02
N SER A 47 -10.90 -17.42 -11.51
CA SER A 47 -9.67 -17.19 -12.29
C SER A 47 -9.61 -18.24 -13.40
N SER A 48 -10.10 -17.90 -14.59
CA SER A 48 -9.86 -18.70 -15.79
C SER A 48 -8.35 -18.69 -16.07
N SER A 49 -7.74 -19.87 -15.95
CA SER A 49 -6.35 -20.08 -16.34
C SER A 49 -6.22 -19.81 -17.84
N GLN A 50 -5.74 -18.62 -18.23
CA GLN A 50 -5.32 -18.40 -19.61
C GLN A 50 -4.15 -19.33 -19.93
N ASN A 51 -4.27 -20.08 -21.02
CA ASN A 51 -3.19 -20.94 -21.49
C ASN A 51 -2.00 -20.06 -21.88
N PHE A 52 -0.87 -20.29 -21.23
CA PHE A 52 0.33 -19.49 -21.35
C PHE A 52 1.52 -20.41 -21.58
N GLN A 53 2.24 -20.16 -22.66
CA GLN A 53 3.52 -20.80 -22.92
C GLN A 53 4.63 -19.77 -22.68
N PRO A 54 5.48 -19.95 -21.65
CA PRO A 54 6.63 -19.07 -21.46
C PRO A 54 7.55 -19.16 -22.68
N ILE A 55 8.10 -18.03 -23.11
CA ILE A 55 9.21 -18.03 -24.05
C ILE A 55 10.40 -18.64 -23.31
N ASP A 56 11.10 -19.56 -23.97
CA ASP A 56 12.31 -20.13 -23.41
C ASP A 56 13.40 -19.04 -23.30
N ALA A 57 13.59 -18.56 -22.07
CA ALA A 57 14.62 -17.59 -21.74
C ALA A 57 16.03 -18.19 -21.81
N SER A 58 16.18 -19.49 -22.11
CA SER A 58 17.46 -20.12 -22.45
C SER A 58 18.05 -19.58 -23.75
N PHE A 59 17.28 -18.80 -24.54
CA PHE A 59 17.82 -17.97 -25.61
C PHE A 59 18.70 -16.86 -25.02
N SER A 60 19.89 -17.25 -24.59
CA SER A 60 21.01 -16.34 -24.44
C SER A 60 21.35 -15.88 -25.85
N PRO A 61 21.14 -14.59 -26.21
CA PRO A 61 21.69 -14.11 -27.47
C PRO A 61 23.16 -14.47 -27.46
N ILE A 62 23.60 -15.30 -28.43
CA ILE A 62 24.96 -15.76 -28.72
C ILE A 62 25.92 -15.27 -27.64
N GLY A 63 26.21 -16.15 -26.66
CA GLY A 63 26.67 -15.83 -25.30
C GLY A 63 27.51 -14.55 -25.16
N PRO A 64 27.41 -13.85 -24.01
CA PRO A 64 27.95 -12.50 -23.84
C PRO A 64 29.32 -12.41 -24.50
N PRO A 65 29.53 -11.48 -25.47
CA PRO A 65 30.79 -11.41 -26.19
C PRO A 65 31.92 -11.45 -25.16
N PRO A 66 32.98 -12.25 -25.38
CA PRO A 66 33.97 -12.56 -24.36
C PRO A 66 34.37 -11.29 -23.63
N GLN A 67 33.84 -11.13 -22.41
CA GLN A 67 34.11 -9.94 -21.62
C GLN A 67 35.51 -10.12 -21.10
N LYS A 68 36.47 -9.50 -21.78
CA LYS A 68 37.76 -9.23 -21.16
C LYS A 68 37.46 -8.29 -19.99
N PHE A 69 37.46 -8.85 -18.79
CA PHE A 69 37.55 -8.07 -17.56
C PHE A 69 38.88 -7.32 -17.61
N GLN A 70 38.85 -6.13 -18.19
CA GLN A 70 39.92 -5.17 -18.02
C GLN A 70 39.64 -4.50 -16.67
N SER A 71 40.49 -4.76 -15.68
CA SER A 71 40.49 -3.94 -14.48
C SER A 71 40.85 -2.53 -14.91
N ASN A 72 39.86 -1.67 -15.06
CA ASN A 72 40.15 -0.25 -15.18
C ASN A 72 40.66 0.20 -13.79
N PRO A 73 41.87 0.75 -13.67
CA PRO A 73 42.39 1.22 -12.37
C PRO A 73 41.58 2.40 -11.81
N ALA A 74 40.70 3.01 -12.61
CA ALA A 74 39.65 3.94 -12.17
C ALA A 74 38.33 3.25 -11.78
N VAL A 75 38.30 1.91 -11.68
CA VAL A 75 37.15 1.16 -11.16
C VAL A 75 36.92 1.60 -9.74
N GLU A 76 35.81 2.32 -9.55
CA GLU A 76 35.26 2.62 -8.25
C GLU A 76 35.22 1.34 -7.42
N THR A 77 35.69 1.41 -6.18
CA THR A 77 35.61 0.28 -5.25
C THR A 77 34.19 -0.24 -5.23
N VAL A 78 34.02 -1.56 -5.46
CA VAL A 78 32.72 -2.24 -5.41
C VAL A 78 31.96 -1.74 -4.19
N SER A 79 30.73 -1.28 -4.40
CA SER A 79 29.95 -0.69 -3.33
C SER A 79 29.94 -1.60 -2.11
N ARG A 80 30.17 -1.00 -0.93
CA ARG A 80 30.16 -1.71 0.35
C ARG A 80 28.81 -2.37 0.66
N MET A 81 27.74 -2.01 -0.08
CA MET A 81 26.43 -2.64 0.10
C MET A 81 26.33 -4.02 -0.55
N PHE A 82 27.22 -4.41 -1.47
CA PHE A 82 27.22 -5.76 -2.03
C PHE A 82 28.23 -6.65 -1.30
N PRO A 83 27.78 -7.67 -0.56
CA PRO A 83 28.70 -8.60 0.07
C PRO A 83 29.42 -9.45 -0.99
N VAL A 84 30.67 -9.82 -0.68
CA VAL A 84 31.49 -10.69 -1.53
C VAL A 84 30.78 -12.02 -1.77
N GLY A 85 30.81 -12.51 -3.01
CA GLY A 85 30.23 -13.82 -3.39
C GLY A 85 28.77 -13.79 -3.83
N GLN A 86 28.15 -12.62 -3.99
CA GLN A 86 26.83 -12.52 -4.62
C GLN A 86 26.89 -12.54 -6.16
N ARG A 87 25.77 -12.88 -6.79
CA ARG A 87 25.58 -12.75 -8.24
C ARG A 87 25.89 -11.32 -8.68
N ALA A 88 26.44 -11.17 -9.90
CA ALA A 88 26.67 -9.86 -10.50
C ALA A 88 25.41 -8.98 -10.38
N PRO A 89 25.52 -7.78 -9.77
CA PRO A 89 24.37 -6.94 -9.55
C PRO A 89 23.87 -6.35 -10.87
N PRO A 90 22.54 -6.12 -11.02
CA PRO A 90 22.03 -5.41 -12.18
C PRO A 90 22.58 -3.98 -12.18
N THR A 91 22.85 -3.42 -13.36
CA THR A 91 23.39 -2.06 -13.50
C THR A 91 22.29 -1.01 -13.70
N ASN A 92 21.13 -1.42 -14.24
CA ASN A 92 20.03 -0.53 -14.65
C ASN A 92 18.69 -0.90 -13.99
N ALA A 93 18.72 -1.62 -12.86
CA ALA A 93 17.50 -1.83 -12.08
C ALA A 93 17.11 -0.54 -11.36
N TRP A 94 15.82 -0.36 -11.10
CA TRP A 94 15.26 0.88 -10.55
C TRP A 94 15.91 1.31 -9.21
N TRP A 95 16.50 0.37 -8.46
CA TRP A 95 17.10 0.57 -7.14
C TRP A 95 18.63 0.74 -7.14
N THR A 96 19.31 0.60 -8.29
CA THR A 96 20.78 0.50 -8.33
C THR A 96 21.50 1.78 -7.91
N SER A 97 20.85 2.93 -8.05
CA SER A 97 21.41 4.22 -7.64
C SER A 97 21.67 4.31 -6.13
N TRP A 98 20.89 3.61 -5.30
CA TRP A 98 21.17 3.54 -3.86
C TRP A 98 22.49 2.85 -3.54
N VAL A 99 22.89 1.90 -4.38
CA VAL A 99 24.11 1.13 -4.17
C VAL A 99 25.33 1.82 -4.78
N GLN A 100 25.15 2.60 -5.84
CA GLN A 100 26.22 3.35 -6.50
C GLN A 100 26.68 4.58 -5.70
N MET A 101 25.85 5.12 -4.80
CA MET A 101 26.13 6.38 -4.11
C MET A 101 26.62 6.18 -2.67
N SER A 102 27.38 7.15 -2.15
CA SER A 102 28.13 7.11 -0.88
C SER A 102 27.29 7.02 0.41
N GLY A 103 25.95 6.97 0.31
CA GLY A 103 25.06 6.64 1.42
C GLY A 103 24.79 7.75 2.45
N THR A 104 25.18 9.01 2.17
CA THR A 104 24.71 10.17 2.96
C THR A 104 23.33 10.61 2.48
N ASP A 105 22.55 11.26 3.35
CA ASP A 105 21.19 11.68 3.01
C ASP A 105 21.14 12.62 1.79
N ASP A 106 22.07 13.58 1.72
CA ASP A 106 22.14 14.55 0.61
C ASP A 106 22.58 13.91 -0.71
N SER A 107 23.41 12.87 -0.65
CA SER A 107 23.89 12.17 -1.85
C SER A 107 22.97 11.03 -2.29
N THR A 108 22.10 10.53 -1.42
CA THR A 108 21.24 9.39 -1.74
C THR A 108 19.96 9.84 -2.44
N PRO A 109 19.69 9.39 -3.66
CA PRO A 109 18.53 9.81 -4.42
C PRO A 109 17.28 9.14 -3.84
N ALA A 110 16.19 9.90 -3.82
CA ALA A 110 14.88 9.32 -3.60
C ALA A 110 14.42 8.64 -4.89
N ILE A 111 14.01 7.37 -4.79
CA ILE A 111 13.53 6.60 -5.92
C ILE A 111 12.02 6.46 -5.84
N ASP A 112 11.34 6.73 -6.95
CA ASP A 112 9.89 6.52 -7.07
C ASP A 112 9.58 5.03 -7.21
N MET A 113 9.04 4.48 -6.13
CA MET A 113 8.54 3.13 -6.09
C MET A 113 7.05 3.04 -6.36
N GLN A 114 6.32 4.16 -6.36
CA GLN A 114 4.87 4.26 -6.40
C GLN A 114 4.11 3.38 -5.37
N PRO A 115 3.30 3.97 -4.48
CA PRO A 115 3.07 5.41 -4.36
C PRO A 115 4.27 6.14 -3.74
N TYR A 116 5.19 5.44 -3.07
CA TYR A 116 6.22 6.08 -2.26
C TYR A 116 7.45 6.52 -3.04
N LEU A 117 8.04 7.64 -2.59
CA LEU A 117 9.44 7.94 -2.84
C LEU A 117 10.26 7.40 -1.67
N VAL A 118 11.31 6.63 -1.95
CA VAL A 118 12.08 5.94 -0.91
C VAL A 118 13.55 6.31 -1.00
N LYS A 119 14.22 6.44 0.16
CA LYS A 119 15.68 6.48 0.28
C LYS A 119 16.12 5.34 1.20
N VAL A 120 17.14 4.61 0.78
CA VAL A 120 17.81 3.60 1.59
C VAL A 120 19.10 4.22 2.13
N LEU A 121 19.14 4.48 3.44
CA LEU A 121 20.28 5.09 4.11
C LEU A 121 20.91 4.09 5.09
N SER A 122 22.18 4.28 5.43
CA SER A 122 22.83 3.46 6.46
C SER A 122 22.18 3.59 7.84
N SER A 123 21.54 4.73 8.11
CA SER A 123 20.82 5.04 9.34
C SER A 123 19.38 4.52 9.38
N GLY A 124 18.86 3.99 8.27
CA GLY A 124 17.51 3.44 8.20
C GLY A 124 16.84 3.63 6.85
N LEU A 125 15.54 3.35 6.80
CA LEU A 125 14.73 3.50 5.60
C LEU A 125 13.91 4.79 5.71
N ARG A 126 14.00 5.67 4.70
CA ARG A 126 13.16 6.87 4.65
C ARG A 126 12.14 6.80 3.54
N VAL A 127 10.89 7.06 3.90
CA VAL A 127 9.74 6.90 3.03
C VAL A 127 9.02 8.24 2.98
N ALA A 128 8.98 8.86 1.82
CA ALA A 128 8.08 9.96 1.56
C ALA A 128 6.86 9.45 0.81
N ALA A 129 5.71 9.95 1.21
CA ALA A 129 4.56 9.95 0.35
C ALA A 129 4.83 10.83 -0.88
N PRO A 130 4.15 10.58 -2.01
CA PRO A 130 4.02 11.61 -3.01
C PRO A 130 3.14 12.70 -2.37
N HIS A 131 3.76 13.79 -1.96
CA HIS A 131 3.07 15.01 -1.57
C HIS A 131 2.63 15.78 -2.82
N ASP A 132 1.87 16.87 -2.63
CA ASP A 132 1.47 17.82 -3.67
C ASP A 132 2.51 17.88 -4.79
N MET A 133 2.13 17.37 -5.97
CA MET A 133 2.89 17.56 -7.20
C MET A 133 2.97 19.07 -7.38
N THR A 134 4.15 19.61 -7.14
CA THR A 134 4.37 21.03 -7.35
C THR A 134 4.76 21.19 -8.81
N TRP A 135 3.97 21.98 -9.53
CA TRP A 135 4.48 22.65 -10.72
C TRP A 135 5.51 23.63 -10.19
N ASP A 136 6.75 23.20 -10.24
CA ASP A 136 7.86 23.95 -9.69
C ASP A 136 7.99 25.29 -10.43
N SER A 137 8.19 26.38 -9.69
CA SER A 137 8.55 27.66 -10.30
C SER A 137 9.93 27.64 -10.95
N GLU A 138 10.83 26.74 -10.52
CA GLU A 138 12.14 26.50 -11.17
C GLU A 138 12.01 25.67 -12.45
N CYS A 139 10.88 24.97 -12.65
CA CYS A 139 10.48 24.47 -13.97
C CYS A 139 10.05 25.66 -14.82
N ALA A 140 11.02 26.46 -15.29
CA ALA A 140 10.78 27.62 -16.13
C ALA A 140 9.76 27.28 -17.24
N ALA A 141 8.62 27.97 -17.22
CA ALA A 141 7.48 27.79 -18.12
C ALA A 141 6.68 26.46 -18.00
N SER A 142 6.56 25.86 -16.80
CA SER A 142 5.71 24.67 -16.55
C SER A 142 6.08 23.44 -17.38
N LYS A 143 7.35 23.32 -17.78
CA LYS A 143 7.82 22.25 -18.68
C LYS A 143 8.14 20.94 -17.96
N CYS A 144 8.14 20.92 -16.64
CA CYS A 144 8.35 19.71 -15.87
C CYS A 144 7.37 19.58 -14.71
N VAL A 145 7.17 18.31 -14.33
CA VAL A 145 6.38 17.88 -13.19
C VAL A 145 7.33 17.13 -12.28
N LYS A 146 7.44 17.55 -11.01
CA LYS A 146 8.30 16.88 -10.03
C LYS A 146 7.51 16.44 -8.81
N ASN A 147 7.85 15.26 -8.30
CA ASN A 147 7.41 14.82 -6.98
C ASN A 147 8.44 15.32 -5.96
N ALA A 148 8.02 16.17 -5.04
CA ALA A 148 8.90 16.65 -3.98
C ALA A 148 9.14 15.54 -2.95
N TYR A 149 10.39 15.31 -2.58
CA TYR A 149 10.74 14.46 -1.44
C TYR A 149 10.68 15.28 -0.15
N ASN A 150 9.49 15.41 0.42
CA ASN A 150 9.24 16.17 1.65
C ASN A 150 8.33 15.38 2.60
N ARG A 151 8.20 15.86 3.86
CA ARG A 151 7.35 15.25 4.91
C ARG A 151 7.53 13.73 5.01
N ASN A 152 8.79 13.30 4.88
CA ASN A 152 9.14 11.89 4.91
C ASN A 152 9.05 11.34 6.34
N VAL A 153 9.02 10.02 6.42
CA VAL A 153 9.15 9.28 7.66
C VAL A 153 10.39 8.42 7.63
N THR A 154 11.07 8.30 8.76
CA THR A 154 12.22 7.42 8.95
C THR A 154 11.78 6.21 9.76
N ILE A 155 12.11 5.03 9.25
CA ILE A 155 11.96 3.73 9.93
C ILE A 155 13.37 3.23 10.26
N THR A 156 13.66 3.10 11.55
CA THR A 156 15.00 2.75 12.07
C THR A 156 14.89 2.00 13.40
N THR A 157 15.99 1.86 14.13
CA THR A 157 16.05 1.27 15.48
C THR A 157 16.58 2.26 16.51
N SER A 158 16.15 2.14 17.76
CA SER A 158 16.56 3.06 18.84
C SER A 158 18.06 2.98 19.18
N THR A 159 18.68 1.85 18.87
CA THR A 159 20.12 1.59 19.07
C THR A 159 21.00 2.16 17.95
N GLY A 160 20.39 2.71 16.90
CA GLY A 160 21.06 3.25 15.72
C GLY A 160 21.51 2.17 14.73
N LEU A 161 21.57 2.55 13.45
CA LEU A 161 22.05 1.75 12.34
C LEU A 161 23.18 2.51 11.64
N THR A 162 24.20 1.79 11.17
CA THR A 162 25.35 2.41 10.47
C THR A 162 25.79 1.64 9.23
N VAL A 163 25.26 0.43 9.03
CA VAL A 163 25.58 -0.42 7.88
C VAL A 163 24.28 -0.85 7.23
N VAL A 164 24.21 -0.71 5.91
CA VAL A 164 23.15 -1.24 5.06
C VAL A 164 23.78 -2.03 3.92
N GLU A 165 23.20 -3.17 3.59
CA GLU A 165 23.66 -4.06 2.53
C GLU A 165 22.47 -4.63 1.76
N VAL A 166 22.71 -4.96 0.49
CA VAL A 166 21.81 -5.80 -0.30
C VAL A 166 21.95 -7.24 0.21
N GLU A 167 20.85 -7.81 0.68
CA GLU A 167 20.77 -9.20 1.10
C GLU A 167 20.42 -10.11 -0.09
N SER A 168 19.45 -9.70 -0.90
CA SER A 168 19.00 -10.41 -2.10
C SER A 168 18.29 -9.47 -3.05
N PHE A 169 18.12 -9.88 -4.31
CA PHE A 169 17.32 -9.18 -5.31
C PHE A 169 16.79 -10.16 -6.34
N ASP A 170 15.70 -9.78 -6.98
CA ASP A 170 15.12 -10.48 -8.13
C ASP A 170 14.64 -9.46 -9.18
N GLU A 171 13.81 -9.89 -10.13
CA GLU A 171 13.38 -9.06 -11.24
C GLU A 171 12.46 -7.91 -10.81
N LEU A 172 11.78 -8.04 -9.68
CA LEU A 172 10.77 -7.08 -9.22
C LEU A 172 11.15 -6.40 -7.90
N SER A 173 12.07 -6.96 -7.13
CA SER A 173 12.34 -6.54 -5.76
C SER A 173 13.83 -6.54 -5.39
N VAL A 174 14.12 -5.82 -4.31
CA VAL A 174 15.42 -5.84 -3.64
C VAL A 174 15.20 -5.91 -2.13
N THR A 175 15.96 -6.76 -1.44
CA THR A 175 15.95 -6.87 0.02
C THR A 175 17.20 -6.25 0.58
N PHE A 176 17.03 -5.25 1.45
CA PHE A 176 18.09 -4.63 2.22
C PHE A 176 18.09 -5.16 3.64
N ARG A 177 19.28 -5.21 4.24
CA ARG A 177 19.49 -5.52 5.65
C ARG A 177 20.34 -4.45 6.30
N TRP A 178 20.02 -4.11 7.54
CA TRP A 178 20.75 -3.12 8.32
C TRP A 178 21.32 -3.71 9.60
N ARG A 179 22.49 -3.18 9.99
CA ARG A 179 23.21 -3.52 11.22
C ARG A 179 23.66 -2.25 11.94
N ARG A 180 23.86 -2.39 13.25
CA ARG A 180 24.47 -1.33 14.07
C ARG A 180 25.96 -1.13 13.76
N SER A 181 26.66 -2.17 13.34
CA SER A 181 28.04 -2.15 12.87
C SER A 181 28.29 -3.33 11.93
N ALA A 182 29.42 -3.36 11.22
CA ALA A 182 29.74 -4.43 10.26
C ALA A 182 29.77 -5.84 10.88
N THR A 183 30.12 -5.94 12.17
CA THR A 183 30.21 -7.20 12.92
C THR A 183 28.94 -7.53 13.73
N ALA A 184 27.98 -6.62 13.81
CA ALA A 184 26.75 -6.84 14.56
C ALA A 184 25.78 -7.78 13.83
N SER A 185 24.86 -8.38 14.57
CA SER A 185 23.72 -9.08 13.99
C SER A 185 22.83 -8.11 13.19
N VAL A 186 22.10 -8.66 12.22
CA VAL A 186 21.09 -7.91 11.47
C VAL A 186 19.99 -7.48 12.44
N ALA A 187 19.71 -6.18 12.47
CA ALA A 187 18.69 -5.59 13.34
C ALA A 187 17.39 -5.30 12.59
N MET A 188 17.49 -5.01 11.28
CA MET A 188 16.37 -4.63 10.44
C MET A 188 16.53 -5.18 9.01
N ARG A 189 15.42 -5.56 8.36
CA ARG A 189 15.36 -5.94 6.95
C ARG A 189 14.15 -5.30 6.27
N ALA A 190 14.23 -5.02 4.99
CA ALA A 190 13.10 -4.55 4.20
C ALA A 190 13.22 -5.04 2.76
N THR A 191 12.15 -5.68 2.27
CA THR A 191 12.00 -6.03 0.86
C THR A 191 11.19 -4.93 0.18
N LEU A 192 11.81 -4.29 -0.80
CA LEU A 192 11.26 -3.15 -1.52
C LEU A 192 10.80 -3.61 -2.90
N LEU A 193 9.55 -3.27 -3.23
CA LEU A 193 8.85 -3.65 -4.46
C LEU A 193 8.10 -2.44 -5.01
N GLN A 194 8.26 -2.14 -6.30
CA GLN A 194 7.49 -1.06 -6.93
C GLN A 194 6.00 -1.41 -6.99
N GLY A 195 5.14 -0.44 -6.73
CA GLY A 195 3.69 -0.61 -6.68
C GLY A 195 3.17 -1.12 -5.34
N SER A 196 4.02 -1.46 -4.36
CA SER A 196 3.50 -1.92 -3.07
C SER A 196 2.82 -0.76 -2.30
N PRO A 197 1.55 -0.90 -1.88
CA PRO A 197 0.86 0.09 -1.04
C PRO A 197 1.41 0.15 0.38
N TYR A 198 2.34 -0.74 0.72
CA TYR A 198 2.93 -0.85 2.05
C TYR A 198 4.44 -0.94 1.94
N ILE A 199 5.13 -0.29 2.86
CA ILE A 199 6.53 -0.54 3.16
C ILE A 199 6.60 -1.57 4.28
N THR A 200 7.20 -2.72 4.00
CA THR A 200 7.31 -3.80 4.97
C THR A 200 8.73 -3.85 5.53
N VAL A 201 8.85 -3.75 6.85
CA VAL A 201 10.12 -3.77 7.58
C VAL A 201 10.06 -4.86 8.63
N GLN A 202 11.04 -5.75 8.64
CA GLN A 202 11.25 -6.75 9.67
C GLN A 202 12.29 -6.26 10.67
N PHE A 203 11.98 -6.37 11.95
CA PHE A 203 12.90 -6.13 13.05
C PHE A 203 13.33 -7.48 13.67
N LEU A 204 14.60 -7.56 14.04
CA LEU A 204 15.24 -8.77 14.56
C LEU A 204 15.88 -8.44 15.91
N SER A 205 15.12 -8.67 16.99
CA SER A 205 15.50 -8.34 18.37
C SER A 205 15.97 -6.88 18.51
N ALA A 206 15.24 -5.96 17.87
CA ALA A 206 15.57 -4.55 17.85
C ALA A 206 14.36 -3.70 18.26
N ALA A 207 14.60 -2.58 18.91
CA ALA A 207 13.55 -1.63 19.29
C ALA A 207 13.24 -0.72 18.10
N PRO A 208 12.05 -0.86 17.47
CA PRO A 208 11.72 -0.17 16.23
C PRO A 208 11.41 1.30 16.51
N VAL A 209 11.80 2.17 15.58
CA VAL A 209 11.56 3.61 15.64
C VAL A 209 10.87 4.06 14.36
N PHE A 210 9.75 4.76 14.51
CA PHE A 210 9.08 5.49 13.44
C PHE A 210 9.14 6.98 13.75
N GLN A 211 9.73 7.77 12.86
CA GLN A 211 9.92 9.19 13.05
C GLN A 211 9.40 9.98 11.85
N THR A 212 8.63 11.05 12.08
CA THR A 212 8.24 11.99 11.02
C THR A 212 9.23 13.15 10.91
N PHE A 213 9.45 13.65 9.70
CA PHE A 213 10.29 14.82 9.44
C PHE A 213 9.43 16.03 9.03
N LEU A 214 9.55 17.14 9.76
CA LEU A 214 8.81 18.39 9.51
C LEU A 214 7.28 18.22 9.45
N ASP A 215 6.75 17.23 10.17
CA ASP A 215 5.32 16.99 10.25
C ASP A 215 4.96 16.54 11.66
N SER A 216 4.28 17.43 12.38
CA SER A 216 3.88 17.18 13.76
C SER A 216 2.63 16.28 13.80
N TRP A 217 2.41 15.65 14.94
CA TRP A 217 1.23 14.82 15.18
C TRP A 217 -0.02 15.70 15.40
N SER A 218 -1.15 15.31 14.81
CA SER A 218 -2.44 15.99 14.98
C SER A 218 -3.45 15.07 15.68
N GLY A 219 -3.51 15.08 17.01
CA GLY A 219 -4.51 14.32 17.78
C GLY A 219 -4.06 13.96 19.20
N ILE A 220 -4.79 13.04 19.83
CA ILE A 220 -4.37 12.45 21.12
C ILE A 220 -3.30 11.41 20.85
N LEU A 221 -2.14 11.54 21.50
CA LEU A 221 -1.01 10.61 21.37
C LEU A 221 -1.42 9.21 21.87
N PRO A 222 -1.51 8.19 21.00
CA PRO A 222 -1.89 6.85 21.43
C PRO A 222 -0.67 6.17 22.03
N SER A 223 -0.73 5.74 23.30
CA SER A 223 0.42 5.14 24.00
C SER A 223 0.82 3.74 23.53
N SER A 224 0.12 3.15 22.55
CA SER A 224 0.39 1.81 22.06
C SER A 224 -0.14 1.57 20.64
N ILE A 225 0.46 0.60 19.97
CA ILE A 225 -0.17 -0.11 18.87
C ILE A 225 -1.27 -0.98 19.49
N ALA A 226 -2.52 -0.56 19.32
CA ALA A 226 -3.67 -1.18 19.97
C ALA A 226 -3.75 -2.65 19.57
N ARG A 227 -4.11 -3.52 20.53
CA ARG A 227 -4.47 -4.91 20.27
C ARG A 227 -5.87 -4.98 19.67
N ASP A 228 -6.03 -4.42 18.47
CA ASP A 228 -7.18 -4.68 17.62
C ASP A 228 -6.92 -5.93 16.75
N ALA A 229 -7.86 -6.26 15.86
CA ALA A 229 -7.74 -7.43 14.99
C ALA A 229 -6.50 -7.40 14.05
N MET A 230 -5.82 -6.26 13.92
CA MET A 230 -4.72 -6.05 12.96
C MET A 230 -3.44 -5.51 13.61
N ASN A 231 -3.42 -5.37 14.94
CA ASN A 231 -2.43 -4.59 15.68
C ASN A 231 -2.07 -3.29 14.95
N LYS A 232 -3.08 -2.46 14.72
CA LYS A 232 -2.98 -1.25 13.90
C LYS A 232 -2.76 -0.01 14.76
N PHE A 233 -1.95 0.90 14.24
CA PHE A 233 -1.71 2.23 14.76
C PHE A 233 -1.96 3.26 13.66
N LYS A 234 -2.88 4.19 13.90
CA LYS A 234 -3.24 5.26 12.97
C LYS A 234 -2.64 6.58 13.44
N LEU A 235 -1.87 7.21 12.57
CA LEU A 235 -1.09 8.40 12.86
C LEU A 235 -1.48 9.57 11.94
N PRO A 236 -2.49 10.38 12.33
CA PRO A 236 -2.78 11.64 11.65
C PRO A 236 -1.70 12.69 11.95
N CYS A 237 -1.24 13.37 10.90
CA CYS A 237 -0.24 14.42 10.96
C CYS A 237 -0.84 15.79 10.64
N ALA A 238 -0.19 16.86 11.11
CA ALA A 238 -0.63 18.24 10.93
C ALA A 238 -0.69 18.68 9.46
N SER A 239 0.10 18.06 8.58
CA SER A 239 0.00 18.22 7.12
C SER A 239 -1.32 17.72 6.51
N GLY A 240 -2.12 16.96 7.26
CA GLY A 240 -3.27 16.21 6.76
C GLY A 240 -2.91 14.83 6.20
N LEU A 241 -1.63 14.44 6.18
CA LEU A 241 -1.23 13.06 5.91
C LEU A 241 -1.66 12.16 7.08
N THR A 242 -1.97 10.91 6.78
CA THR A 242 -2.24 9.90 7.82
C THR A 242 -1.47 8.64 7.52
N TRP A 243 -0.57 8.26 8.42
CA TRP A 243 0.16 7.01 8.35
C TRP A 243 -0.57 5.91 9.10
N LEU A 244 -0.50 4.69 8.58
CA LEU A 244 -1.02 3.48 9.19
C LEU A 244 0.15 2.53 9.41
N ILE A 245 0.33 2.06 10.62
CA ILE A 245 1.35 1.07 10.97
C ILE A 245 0.63 -0.18 11.46
N TYR A 246 0.84 -1.29 10.75
CA TYR A 246 0.37 -2.61 11.13
C TYR A 246 1.55 -3.39 11.71
N SER A 247 1.34 -4.07 12.83
CA SER A 247 2.41 -4.85 13.48
C SER A 247 2.05 -6.32 13.57
N THR A 248 3.06 -7.21 13.56
CA THR A 248 2.82 -8.65 13.79
C THR A 248 2.32 -8.95 15.20
N SER A 249 2.55 -8.04 16.16
CA SER A 249 2.02 -8.10 17.52
C SER A 249 1.75 -6.70 18.08
N ALA A 250 0.84 -6.63 19.05
CA ALA A 250 0.61 -5.40 19.82
C ALA A 250 1.87 -4.99 20.60
N GLN A 251 2.11 -3.68 20.70
CA GLN A 251 3.30 -3.10 21.31
C GLN A 251 2.97 -1.81 22.05
N SER A 252 3.53 -1.62 23.24
CA SER A 252 3.57 -0.32 23.90
C SER A 252 4.57 0.58 23.18
N LEU A 253 4.23 1.84 22.93
CA LEU A 253 5.13 2.77 22.26
C LEU A 253 5.50 3.91 23.22
N SER A 254 6.79 4.20 23.31
CA SER A 254 7.27 5.45 23.90
C SER A 254 7.19 6.54 22.84
N LEU A 255 6.42 7.58 23.14
CA LEU A 255 6.17 8.67 22.21
C LEU A 255 6.91 9.93 22.66
N SER A 256 7.54 10.61 21.69
CA SER A 256 8.06 11.96 21.89
C SER A 256 7.57 12.87 20.76
N ALA A 257 7.15 14.08 21.13
CA ALA A 257 6.64 15.08 20.22
C ALA A 257 7.51 16.34 20.29
N GLY A 258 7.83 16.89 19.12
CA GLY A 258 8.54 18.15 18.91
C GLY A 258 8.18 18.72 17.54
N ALA A 259 9.16 19.22 16.78
CA ALA A 259 8.94 19.62 15.38
C ALA A 259 8.57 18.44 14.45
N GLY A 260 8.83 17.21 14.91
CA GLY A 260 8.31 15.97 14.35
C GLY A 260 7.80 15.06 15.48
N PHE A 261 7.38 13.86 15.12
CA PHE A 261 6.89 12.84 16.03
C PHE A 261 7.83 11.63 15.98
N THR A 262 8.15 11.04 17.13
CA THR A 262 8.89 9.78 17.21
C THR A 262 8.14 8.78 18.07
N ALA A 263 7.84 7.62 17.50
CA ALA A 263 7.36 6.44 18.21
C ALA A 263 8.46 5.40 18.30
N THR A 264 8.79 4.98 19.53
CA THR A 264 9.79 3.95 19.81
C THR A 264 9.12 2.75 20.48
N GLY A 265 9.20 1.58 19.88
CA GLY A 265 8.73 0.33 20.47
C GLY A 265 9.76 -0.31 21.41
N PRO A 266 9.36 -1.36 22.16
CA PRO A 266 10.30 -2.19 22.92
C PRO A 266 11.15 -3.03 21.96
N SER A 267 12.17 -3.72 22.49
CA SER A 267 12.86 -4.75 21.71
C SER A 267 11.86 -5.75 21.12
N PHE A 268 11.92 -5.93 19.81
CA PHE A 268 10.88 -6.60 19.03
C PHE A 268 11.50 -7.47 17.93
N SER A 269 10.91 -8.66 17.76
CA SER A 269 11.17 -9.56 16.65
C SER A 269 9.87 -9.80 15.91
N GLY A 270 9.75 -9.20 14.72
CA GLY A 270 8.52 -9.24 13.96
C GLY A 270 8.54 -8.21 12.83
N ARG A 271 7.37 -7.83 12.32
CA ARG A 271 7.28 -6.92 11.18
C ARG A 271 6.36 -5.74 11.45
N TRP A 272 6.74 -4.60 10.90
CA TRP A 272 5.86 -3.48 10.67
C TRP A 272 5.55 -3.38 9.18
N ARG A 273 4.29 -3.13 8.86
CA ARG A 273 3.87 -2.66 7.54
C ARG A 273 3.35 -1.26 7.68
N VAL A 274 3.99 -0.34 6.98
CA VAL A 274 3.66 1.07 6.99
C VAL A 274 2.94 1.39 5.69
N ALA A 275 1.72 1.88 5.79
CA ALA A 275 0.97 2.42 4.68
C ALA A 275 0.63 3.89 4.95
N MET A 276 0.24 4.59 3.91
CA MET A 276 -0.35 5.91 4.04
C MET A 276 -1.80 5.80 3.62
N LEU A 277 -2.69 6.33 4.45
CA LEU A 277 -4.07 6.57 4.07
C LEU A 277 -4.08 7.73 3.07
N LEU A 278 -4.34 7.40 1.79
CA LEU A 278 -4.20 8.25 0.60
C LEU A 278 -4.02 9.75 0.88
N SER A 279 -2.86 10.27 0.49
CA SER A 279 -2.69 11.71 0.30
C SER A 279 -3.27 12.14 -1.05
N ARG A 280 -3.84 13.34 -1.02
CA ARG A 280 -4.11 14.35 -2.06
C ARG A 280 -3.82 14.08 -3.56
N PHE A 281 -2.81 13.29 -3.95
CA PHE A 281 -2.38 13.09 -5.35
C PHE A 281 -2.12 11.65 -5.80
N ALA A 282 -2.09 10.66 -4.92
CA ALA A 282 -2.13 9.26 -5.34
C ALA A 282 -3.57 8.88 -5.70
N ILE A 283 -4.17 9.57 -6.68
CA ILE A 283 -5.52 9.26 -7.12
C ILE A 283 -5.44 7.98 -7.96
N PRO A 284 -6.02 6.84 -7.50
CA PRO A 284 -6.13 5.67 -8.37
C PRO A 284 -6.84 6.08 -9.66
N TYR A 285 -6.35 5.62 -10.80
CA TYR A 285 -6.93 5.97 -12.10
C TYR A 285 -8.45 5.79 -12.13
N GLY A 286 -9.19 6.84 -12.48
CA GLY A 286 -10.66 6.88 -12.54
C GLY A 286 -11.36 7.41 -11.29
N TRP A 287 -10.64 7.85 -10.27
CA TRP A 287 -11.20 8.47 -9.07
C TRP A 287 -11.09 10.00 -9.15
N THR A 288 -12.03 10.73 -8.54
CA THR A 288 -11.90 12.18 -8.37
C THR A 288 -11.38 12.49 -6.97
N ARG A 289 -10.86 13.70 -6.78
CA ARG A 289 -10.46 14.19 -5.46
C ARG A 289 -11.57 14.04 -4.41
N GLN A 290 -12.76 14.52 -4.79
CA GLN A 290 -13.96 14.46 -3.94
C GLN A 290 -14.38 13.02 -3.62
N SER A 291 -14.21 12.07 -4.55
CA SER A 291 -14.55 10.68 -4.30
C SER A 291 -13.57 10.01 -3.35
N MET A 292 -12.28 10.37 -3.36
CA MET A 292 -11.29 9.84 -2.42
C MET A 292 -11.51 10.33 -0.99
N ASP A 293 -11.73 11.63 -0.80
CA ASP A 293 -11.93 12.19 0.54
C ASP A 293 -13.17 11.58 1.21
N ALA A 294 -14.27 11.45 0.45
CA ALA A 294 -15.48 10.74 0.87
C ALA A 294 -15.28 9.23 1.09
N SER A 295 -14.22 8.65 0.53
CA SER A 295 -13.94 7.20 0.57
C SER A 295 -12.71 6.84 1.40
N SER A 296 -12.14 7.77 2.18
CA SER A 296 -10.97 7.49 3.01
C SER A 296 -11.18 6.30 3.94
N ALA A 297 -12.37 6.17 4.55
CA ALA A 297 -12.75 5.01 5.34
C ALA A 297 -12.77 3.71 4.51
N THR A 298 -13.31 3.76 3.28
CA THR A 298 -13.34 2.63 2.35
C THR A 298 -11.94 2.22 1.92
N PHE A 299 -11.06 3.17 1.62
CA PHE A 299 -9.68 2.89 1.25
C PHE A 299 -8.88 2.32 2.43
N MET A 300 -9.08 2.86 3.64
CA MET A 300 -8.51 2.27 4.86
C MET A 300 -8.97 0.83 5.03
N SER A 301 -10.25 0.54 4.78
CA SER A 301 -10.79 -0.83 4.84
C SER A 301 -10.14 -1.77 3.81
N GLN A 302 -9.83 -1.27 2.61
CA GLN A 302 -9.03 -2.03 1.63
C GLN A 302 -7.60 -2.27 2.13
N LEU A 303 -6.95 -1.25 2.70
CA LEU A 303 -5.62 -1.43 3.28
C LEU A 303 -5.63 -2.42 4.45
N ASP A 304 -6.65 -2.35 5.31
CA ASP A 304 -6.87 -3.26 6.43
C ASP A 304 -7.04 -4.71 5.94
N LYS A 305 -7.85 -4.92 4.91
CA LYS A 305 -8.12 -6.23 4.30
C LYS A 305 -6.85 -6.93 3.82
N TYR A 306 -5.91 -6.20 3.24
CA TYR A 306 -4.66 -6.74 2.67
C TYR A 306 -3.42 -6.51 3.53
N ALA A 307 -3.58 -5.98 4.75
CA ALA A 307 -2.48 -5.70 5.68
C ALA A 307 -1.73 -6.97 6.11
N ASN A 308 -2.35 -8.15 6.04
CA ASN A 308 -1.70 -9.40 6.42
C ASN A 308 -0.67 -9.90 5.38
N VAL A 309 -0.84 -9.62 4.08
CA VAL A 309 -0.03 -10.22 3.01
C VAL A 309 1.00 -9.24 2.46
N TYR A 310 2.28 -9.62 2.47
CA TYR A 310 3.37 -8.83 1.90
C TYR A 310 4.19 -9.66 0.92
N ALA A 311 4.82 -8.97 -0.05
CA ALA A 311 5.73 -9.59 -0.99
C ALA A 311 7.11 -9.82 -0.35
N THR A 312 7.71 -10.96 -0.66
CA THR A 312 9.10 -11.32 -0.33
C THR A 312 9.98 -11.42 -1.58
N GLY A 313 9.37 -11.28 -2.76
CA GLY A 313 10.06 -11.32 -4.04
C GLY A 313 9.09 -11.33 -5.21
N GLY A 314 9.62 -11.46 -6.42
CA GLY A 314 8.81 -11.71 -7.61
C GLY A 314 9.61 -11.98 -8.88
N GLN A 315 8.91 -12.54 -9.85
CA GLN A 315 9.43 -12.87 -11.17
C GLN A 315 8.47 -12.43 -12.28
N VAL A 316 9.04 -12.16 -13.44
CA VAL A 316 8.38 -11.77 -14.67
C VAL A 316 8.65 -12.85 -15.71
N GLN A 317 7.57 -13.44 -16.23
CA GLN A 317 7.65 -14.38 -17.34
C GLN A 317 7.05 -13.74 -18.57
N VAL A 318 7.80 -13.71 -19.66
CA VAL A 318 7.27 -13.35 -20.98
C VAL A 318 6.87 -14.63 -21.70
N GLY A 319 5.72 -14.60 -22.36
CA GLY A 319 5.19 -15.77 -23.05
C GLY A 319 4.19 -15.39 -24.13
N VAL A 320 3.54 -16.39 -24.68
CA VAL A 320 2.45 -16.24 -25.65
C VAL A 320 1.20 -16.93 -25.14
N GLU A 321 0.05 -16.30 -25.37
CA GLU A 321 -1.26 -16.89 -25.15
C GLU A 321 -1.48 -18.04 -26.14
N THR A 322 -1.82 -19.23 -25.66
CA THR A 322 -2.04 -20.41 -26.51
C THR A 322 -3.50 -20.84 -26.52
N GLY A 323 -3.91 -21.66 -27.50
CA GLY A 323 -5.29 -22.14 -27.60
C GLY A 323 -6.33 -21.09 -28.01
N VAL A 324 -5.89 -19.92 -28.52
CA VAL A 324 -6.75 -18.87 -29.06
C VAL A 324 -6.44 -18.61 -30.53
N ALA A 325 -7.44 -18.21 -31.32
CA ALA A 325 -7.28 -17.97 -32.77
C ALA A 325 -6.28 -16.85 -33.11
N ARG A 326 -6.01 -15.94 -32.15
CA ARG A 326 -5.06 -14.84 -32.29
C ARG A 326 -4.18 -14.75 -31.04
N PRO A 327 -3.08 -15.52 -30.96
CA PRO A 327 -2.12 -15.48 -29.87
C PRO A 327 -1.63 -14.05 -29.61
N ARG A 328 -1.44 -13.72 -28.34
CA ARG A 328 -0.92 -12.42 -27.91
C ARG A 328 0.33 -12.61 -27.08
N ALA A 329 1.26 -11.67 -27.17
CA ALA A 329 2.37 -11.61 -26.22
C ALA A 329 1.81 -11.30 -24.83
N MET A 330 2.19 -12.12 -23.86
CA MET A 330 1.78 -12.01 -22.47
C MET A 330 2.99 -11.77 -21.59
N MET A 331 2.79 -10.97 -20.55
CA MET A 331 3.76 -10.79 -19.49
C MET A 331 3.08 -11.12 -18.17
N ARG A 332 3.57 -12.19 -17.53
CA ARG A 332 3.03 -12.73 -16.29
C ARG A 332 3.93 -12.31 -15.14
N TYR A 333 3.31 -11.73 -14.12
CA TYR A 333 3.97 -11.30 -12.90
C TYR A 333 3.58 -12.27 -11.80
N GLN A 334 4.56 -12.88 -11.16
CA GLN A 334 4.35 -13.79 -10.05
C GLN A 334 5.09 -13.25 -8.84
N PHE A 335 4.34 -12.89 -7.80
CA PHE A 335 4.90 -12.40 -6.55
C PHE A 335 5.00 -13.55 -5.57
N THR A 336 6.15 -13.68 -4.92
CA THR A 336 6.29 -14.53 -3.75
C THR A 336 5.78 -13.75 -2.55
N THR A 337 4.88 -14.34 -1.77
CA THR A 337 4.22 -13.65 -0.66
C THR A 337 4.37 -14.41 0.65
N ALA A 338 4.31 -13.68 1.76
CA ALA A 338 4.21 -14.23 3.10
C ALA A 338 3.16 -13.45 3.91
N THR A 339 2.78 -14.02 5.06
CA THR A 339 1.81 -13.39 5.97
C THR A 339 2.44 -12.84 7.24
N MET A 340 1.83 -11.80 7.79
CA MET A 340 2.21 -11.24 9.08
C MET A 340 1.69 -12.07 10.25
N TRP A 341 0.47 -12.60 10.11
CA TRP A 341 -0.23 -13.39 11.11
C TRP A 341 -1.17 -14.42 10.45
N GLY A 342 -1.56 -15.44 11.21
CA GLY A 342 -2.55 -16.42 10.76
C GLY A 342 -2.15 -17.23 9.53
N PRO A 343 -3.12 -17.88 8.86
CA PRO A 343 -2.85 -18.76 7.72
C PRO A 343 -2.34 -17.98 6.52
N ALA A 344 -1.68 -18.69 5.60
CA ALA A 344 -1.21 -18.12 4.34
C ALA A 344 -2.39 -17.51 3.55
N ALA A 345 -2.28 -16.24 3.21
CA ALA A 345 -3.20 -15.56 2.31
C ALA A 345 -2.47 -15.28 0.99
N THR A 346 -3.19 -15.42 -0.12
CA THR A 346 -2.62 -15.46 -1.47
C THR A 346 -2.82 -14.18 -2.26
N GLN A 347 -3.58 -13.22 -1.72
CA GLN A 347 -3.92 -11.98 -2.41
C GLN A 347 -3.05 -10.82 -1.92
N LEU A 348 -2.27 -10.25 -2.84
CA LEU A 348 -1.44 -9.07 -2.61
C LEU A 348 -2.12 -7.85 -3.23
N LEU A 349 -2.26 -6.77 -2.46
CA LEU A 349 -2.69 -5.48 -2.99
C LEU A 349 -1.49 -4.78 -3.64
N MET A 350 -1.65 -4.32 -4.88
CA MET A 350 -0.61 -3.62 -5.65
C MET A 350 -1.20 -2.39 -6.36
N TRP A 351 -0.43 -1.32 -6.42
CA TRP A 351 -0.62 -0.19 -7.31
C TRP A 351 -0.09 -0.53 -8.69
N VAL A 352 -0.90 -0.25 -9.72
CA VAL A 352 -0.54 -0.57 -11.09
C VAL A 352 -0.80 0.67 -11.98
N PRO A 353 0.25 1.42 -12.36
CA PRO A 353 0.09 2.73 -12.99
C PRO A 353 -0.23 2.72 -14.50
N SER A 354 -0.10 1.58 -15.19
CA SER A 354 -0.22 1.57 -16.68
C SER A 354 -0.99 0.38 -17.28
N ARG A 355 -1.52 -0.54 -16.48
CA ARG A 355 -1.93 -1.86 -16.99
C ARG A 355 -3.43 -2.09 -17.14
N ARG A 356 -4.28 -1.25 -16.57
CA ARG A 356 -5.73 -1.47 -16.60
C ARG A 356 -6.35 -1.55 -18.01
N LYS A 357 -5.75 -0.87 -19.02
CA LYS A 357 -6.26 -0.95 -20.41
C LYS A 357 -5.83 -2.22 -21.17
N ARG A 358 -4.86 -2.99 -20.65
CA ARG A 358 -4.28 -4.17 -21.33
C ARG A 358 -4.23 -5.43 -20.46
N GLU A 359 -4.55 -5.32 -19.18
CA GLU A 359 -4.91 -6.47 -18.36
C GLU A 359 -6.10 -7.12 -19.05
N ALA A 360 -5.91 -8.35 -19.52
CA ALA A 360 -7.05 -9.20 -19.77
C ALA A 360 -7.76 -9.29 -18.42
N GLU A 361 -8.91 -8.63 -18.31
CA GLU A 361 -9.86 -8.93 -17.27
C GLU A 361 -10.17 -10.42 -17.43
N SER A 362 -9.48 -11.28 -16.67
CA SER A 362 -9.90 -12.68 -16.49
C SER A 362 -11.13 -12.76 -15.57
N HIS A 363 -11.86 -11.65 -15.42
CA HIS A 363 -13.21 -11.64 -14.90
C HIS A 363 -14.12 -12.03 -16.05
N ALA A 364 -14.87 -13.11 -15.86
CA ALA A 364 -15.87 -13.59 -16.80
C ALA A 364 -16.64 -12.42 -17.42
N SER A 365 -16.44 -12.20 -18.72
CA SER A 365 -17.29 -11.34 -19.53
C SER A 365 -18.68 -11.99 -19.63
N GLY A 366 -19.48 -11.81 -18.59
CA GLY A 366 -20.94 -11.85 -18.68
C GLY A 366 -21.40 -10.51 -19.21
N CYS A 367 -21.34 -10.34 -20.53
CA CYS A 367 -22.01 -9.26 -21.21
C CYS A 367 -23.53 -9.47 -21.06
N LEU A 368 -24.12 -8.89 -20.02
CA LEU A 368 -25.57 -8.71 -19.91
C LEU A 368 -25.81 -7.21 -19.77
N GLY A 369 -26.04 -6.56 -20.91
CA GLY A 369 -26.59 -5.22 -20.95
C GLY A 369 -27.97 -5.23 -20.30
N LEU A 370 -28.06 -4.76 -19.05
CA LEU A 370 -29.33 -4.30 -18.49
C LEU A 370 -29.49 -2.82 -18.87
N GLY A 371 -30.15 -2.59 -20.00
CA GLY A 371 -30.76 -1.31 -20.30
C GLY A 371 -31.94 -1.09 -19.36
N LEU A 372 -31.74 -0.34 -18.28
CA LEU A 372 -32.82 0.19 -17.46
C LEU A 372 -33.33 1.49 -18.08
N GLY A 373 -34.19 1.34 -19.09
CA GLY A 373 -35.05 2.42 -19.57
C GLY A 373 -36.19 2.65 -18.59
N LEU A 374 -36.04 3.63 -17.70
CA LEU A 374 -37.15 4.17 -16.90
C LEU A 374 -37.99 5.09 -17.79
N GLY A 375 -38.91 4.48 -18.55
CA GLY A 375 -40.00 5.18 -19.22
C GLY A 375 -41.18 5.33 -18.27
N LEU A 376 -41.31 6.50 -17.64
CA LEU A 376 -42.53 6.95 -16.98
C LEU A 376 -43.57 7.29 -18.06
N GLY A 377 -44.39 6.31 -18.42
CA GLY A 377 -45.57 6.48 -19.26
C GLY A 377 -46.84 6.49 -18.41
N LEU A 378 -47.27 7.68 -18.01
CA LEU A 378 -48.65 7.92 -17.57
C LEU A 378 -49.53 7.99 -18.82
N GLY A 379 -50.41 7.02 -18.99
CA GLY A 379 -51.41 6.99 -20.07
C GLY A 379 -52.74 6.49 -19.53
N LEU A 380 -53.58 7.44 -19.07
CA LEU A 380 -55.02 7.23 -18.93
C LEU A 380 -55.64 7.17 -20.33
N GLY A 381 -56.49 6.17 -20.56
CA GLY A 381 -57.25 6.02 -21.80
C GLY A 381 -58.37 4.98 -21.68
N LEU A 382 -59.39 5.28 -20.89
CA LEU A 382 -60.78 4.90 -21.19
C LEU A 382 -61.23 5.82 -22.34
N GLY A 383 -62.00 5.44 -23.36
CA GLY A 383 -62.78 4.25 -23.62
C GLY A 383 -63.82 4.68 -24.67
N LEU A 384 -63.84 3.95 -25.78
CA LEU A 384 -64.92 3.72 -26.76
C LEU A 384 -66.03 4.76 -26.95
N GLY A 385 -66.18 5.17 -28.22
CA GLY A 385 -67.44 5.65 -28.79
C GLY A 385 -67.59 5.15 -30.22
N LEU A 386 -68.26 4.00 -30.36
CA LEU A 386 -69.50 3.86 -31.13
C LEU A 386 -70.42 2.92 -30.36
#